data_AF-A0A2N1RBR5-F1
#
_entry.id   AF-A0A2N1RBR5-F1
#
_cell.length_a   1.000
_cell.length_b   1.000
_cell.length_c   1.000
_cell.angle_alpha   90.00
_cell.angle_beta   90.00
_cell.angle_gamma   90.00
#
_symmetry.space_group_name_H-M   'P 1'
#
loop_
_entity.id
_entity.type
_entity.pdbx_description
1 polymer ?
#
loop_
_entity_poly.entity_id
_entity_poly.type
_entity_poly.pdbx_seq_one_letter_code
_entity_poly.pdbx_strand_id
1 'polypeptide(L)'
;MLMKKIKTVPTSVYQLVQDTRFRRILWQFTFALIIIFIISAAYGNVIDSLTTRGMLPSFRFLKLSAGIDIGEQLIEFNNASTNARALLVGFLNTISISFLAIIFSTIIGLMVALCRLSTNWLINRIAWIYIEIIRNIPLLMLLLIWYRAFFLKMPGIKQAVILGGTTSAEGIVQANVIVSNRGLAILWPLPTGSYAVYRWVLTAGLLVFVAGLIYFAIRTKRTGKKQMGFTWSLLAFIAIAVVGWLCLESAPFTLDRPTI
;
A
#
# COMPACT_ATOMS: atom_id res chain seq x y z
N MET A 1 -1.31 -3.92 63.28
CA MET A 1 -2.53 -4.66 63.70
C MET A 1 -3.51 -4.67 62.52
N LEU A 2 -3.39 -5.65 61.62
CA LEU A 2 -4.25 -5.80 60.43
C LEU A 2 -4.92 -7.17 60.50
N MET A 3 -6.13 -7.21 61.05
CA MET A 3 -6.95 -8.42 61.07
C MET A 3 -7.28 -8.82 59.63
N LYS A 4 -6.66 -9.91 59.18
CA LYS A 4 -6.97 -10.62 57.94
C LYS A 4 -8.41 -11.12 58.05
N LYS A 5 -9.37 -10.44 57.41
CA LYS A 5 -10.78 -10.90 57.33
C LYS A 5 -10.81 -12.33 56.80
N ILE A 6 -11.16 -13.27 57.67
CA ILE A 6 -11.38 -14.68 57.34
C ILE A 6 -12.58 -14.71 56.38
N LYS A 7 -12.38 -15.26 55.18
CA LYS A 7 -13.43 -15.39 54.15
C LYS A 7 -14.42 -16.44 54.61
N THR A 8 -15.61 -16.01 55.02
CA THR A 8 -16.72 -16.90 55.37
C THR A 8 -17.26 -17.56 54.10
N VAL A 9 -17.39 -18.89 54.13
CA VAL A 9 -18.09 -19.64 53.08
C VAL A 9 -19.57 -19.22 53.10
N PRO A 10 -20.18 -18.84 51.97
CA PRO A 10 -21.57 -18.41 51.94
C PRO A 10 -22.49 -19.55 52.40
N THR A 11 -23.33 -19.28 53.41
CA THR A 11 -24.21 -20.29 54.04
C THR A 11 -25.64 -20.27 53.50
N SER A 12 -25.97 -19.34 52.58
CA SER A 12 -27.29 -19.20 51.95
C SER A 12 -27.17 -18.83 50.47
N VAL A 13 -28.09 -19.34 49.64
CA VAL A 13 -28.20 -19.07 48.19
C VAL A 13 -28.26 -17.56 47.91
N TYR A 14 -28.91 -16.79 48.79
CA TYR A 14 -29.03 -15.34 48.66
C TYR A 14 -27.67 -14.63 48.79
N GLN A 15 -26.81 -15.07 49.71
CA GLN A 15 -25.45 -14.52 49.90
C GLN A 15 -24.52 -14.88 48.73
N LEU A 16 -24.72 -16.05 48.14
CA LEU A 16 -23.95 -16.55 47.00
C LEU A 16 -24.25 -15.73 45.73
N VAL A 17 -25.53 -15.40 45.51
CA VAL A 17 -25.95 -14.54 44.39
C VAL A 17 -25.52 -13.08 44.60
N GLN A 18 -25.33 -12.59 45.83
CA GLN A 18 -24.85 -11.22 46.09
C GLN A 18 -23.32 -11.07 46.02
N ASP A 19 -22.55 -12.16 46.08
CA ASP A 19 -21.09 -12.10 45.93
C ASP A 19 -20.69 -11.58 44.54
N THR A 20 -19.90 -10.50 44.51
CA THR A 20 -19.41 -9.88 43.28
C THR A 20 -18.53 -10.82 42.45
N ARG A 21 -17.87 -11.81 43.09
CA ARG A 21 -17.06 -12.82 42.40
C ARG A 21 -17.94 -13.82 41.67
N PHE A 22 -18.99 -14.31 42.33
CA PHE A 22 -19.93 -15.25 41.74
C PHE A 22 -20.71 -14.61 40.58
N ARG A 23 -21.25 -13.39 40.77
CA ARG A 23 -21.91 -12.64 39.69
C ARG A 23 -21.00 -12.44 38.48
N ARG A 24 -19.72 -12.12 38.69
CA ARG A 24 -18.76 -11.95 37.59
C ARG A 24 -18.58 -13.25 36.78
N ILE A 25 -18.41 -14.38 37.45
CA ILE A 25 -18.26 -15.69 36.80
C ILE A 25 -19.54 -16.08 36.07
N LEU A 26 -20.72 -15.87 36.70
CA LEU A 26 -22.02 -16.13 36.09
C LEU A 26 -22.22 -15.31 34.81
N TRP A 27 -21.89 -14.01 34.82
CA TRP A 27 -22.00 -13.16 33.64
C TRP A 27 -21.00 -13.51 32.55
N GLN A 28 -19.76 -13.88 32.89
CA GLN A 28 -18.79 -14.38 31.91
C GLN A 28 -19.25 -15.68 31.26
N PHE A 29 -19.79 -16.62 32.04
CA PHE A 29 -20.32 -17.88 31.53
C PHE A 29 -21.55 -17.66 30.65
N THR A 30 -22.49 -16.84 31.10
CA THR A 30 -23.70 -16.49 30.34
C THR A 30 -23.32 -15.80 29.02
N PHE A 31 -22.38 -14.87 29.06
CA PHE A 31 -21.87 -14.19 27.87
C PHE A 31 -21.18 -15.17 26.90
N ALA A 32 -20.35 -16.08 27.39
CA ALA A 32 -19.74 -17.12 26.57
C ALA A 32 -20.79 -18.03 25.92
N LEU A 33 -21.85 -18.40 26.66
CA LEU A 33 -22.95 -19.21 26.15
C LEU A 33 -23.72 -18.47 25.04
N ILE A 34 -23.99 -17.18 25.23
CA ILE A 34 -24.59 -16.31 24.20
C ILE A 34 -23.70 -16.25 22.96
N ILE A 35 -22.38 -16.06 23.11
CA ILE A 35 -21.45 -16.05 21.98
C ILE A 35 -21.48 -17.40 21.24
N ILE A 36 -21.41 -18.52 21.96
CA ILE A 36 -21.45 -19.85 21.37
C ILE A 36 -22.76 -20.04 20.59
N PHE A 37 -23.89 -19.66 21.18
CA PHE A 37 -25.19 -19.70 20.51
C PHE A 37 -25.20 -18.87 19.22
N ILE A 38 -24.70 -17.62 19.26
CA ILE A 38 -24.63 -16.74 18.08
C ILE A 38 -23.73 -17.35 17.00
N ILE A 39 -22.54 -17.86 17.37
CA ILE A 39 -21.61 -18.48 16.42
C ILE A 39 -22.23 -19.73 15.80
N SER A 40 -22.85 -20.60 16.60
CA SER A 40 -23.51 -21.82 16.11
C SER A 40 -24.67 -21.50 15.18
N ALA A 41 -25.51 -20.53 15.52
CA ALA A 41 -26.61 -20.08 14.67
C ALA A 41 -26.11 -19.46 13.35
N ALA A 42 -25.08 -18.61 13.42
CA ALA A 42 -24.45 -18.02 12.24
C ALA A 42 -23.81 -19.08 11.34
N TYR A 43 -23.11 -20.05 11.93
CA TYR A 43 -22.51 -21.16 11.21
C TYR A 43 -23.58 -21.99 10.49
N GLY A 44 -24.66 -22.38 11.18
CA GLY A 44 -25.79 -23.09 10.57
C GLY A 44 -26.38 -22.33 9.37
N ASN A 45 -26.68 -21.04 9.55
CA ASN A 45 -27.19 -20.19 8.47
C ASN A 45 -26.27 -20.14 7.24
N VAL A 46 -24.95 -20.08 7.45
CA VAL A 46 -23.97 -20.08 6.35
C VAL A 46 -23.94 -21.42 5.64
N ILE A 47 -23.89 -22.54 6.38
CA ILE A 47 -23.85 -23.88 5.80
C ILE A 47 -25.13 -24.15 5.00
N ASP A 48 -26.30 -23.81 5.55
CA ASP A 48 -27.59 -23.98 4.88
C ASP A 48 -27.68 -23.12 3.61
N SER A 49 -27.22 -21.87 3.69
CA SER A 49 -27.19 -20.95 2.54
C SER A 49 -26.25 -21.42 1.43
N LEU A 50 -25.11 -22.01 1.79
CA LEU A 50 -24.13 -22.51 0.83
C LEU A 50 -24.60 -23.83 0.19
N THR A 51 -25.08 -24.78 0.99
CA THR A 51 -25.56 -26.07 0.51
C THR A 51 -26.77 -25.93 -0.41
N THR A 52 -27.72 -25.05 -0.08
CA THR A 52 -28.89 -24.73 -0.93
C THR A 52 -28.47 -24.19 -2.31
N ARG A 53 -27.32 -23.51 -2.39
CA ARG A 53 -26.76 -22.96 -3.63
C ARG A 53 -25.76 -23.90 -4.33
N GLY A 54 -25.66 -25.15 -3.89
CA GLY A 54 -24.71 -26.12 -4.42
C GLY A 54 -23.24 -25.79 -4.13
N MET A 55 -22.98 -24.88 -3.18
CA MET A 55 -21.64 -24.52 -2.74
C MET A 55 -21.25 -25.36 -1.52
N LEU A 56 -20.16 -26.13 -1.63
CA LEU A 56 -19.62 -26.84 -0.48
C LEU A 56 -18.82 -25.87 0.40
N PRO A 57 -19.12 -25.77 1.71
CA PRO A 57 -18.34 -24.97 2.65
C PRO A 57 -16.92 -25.55 2.77
N SER A 58 -16.01 -25.03 1.97
CA SER A 58 -14.66 -25.58 1.82
C SER A 58 -13.68 -24.51 1.36
N PHE A 59 -12.41 -24.68 1.72
CA PHE A 59 -11.30 -23.87 1.19
C PHE A 59 -10.87 -24.29 -0.23
N ARG A 60 -11.62 -25.19 -0.88
CA ARG A 60 -11.30 -25.64 -2.24
C ARG A 60 -11.29 -24.48 -3.23
N PHE A 61 -12.11 -23.45 -3.00
CA PHE A 61 -12.15 -22.25 -3.85
C PHE A 61 -10.77 -21.61 -4.03
N LEU A 62 -9.91 -21.63 -3.00
CA LEU A 62 -8.55 -21.08 -3.05
C LEU A 62 -7.67 -21.77 -4.10
N LYS A 63 -7.94 -23.03 -4.41
CA LYS A 63 -7.23 -23.83 -5.43
C LYS A 63 -7.90 -23.78 -6.80
N LEU A 64 -9.12 -23.27 -6.90
CA LEU A 64 -9.79 -23.08 -8.19
C LEU A 64 -9.11 -21.96 -8.97
N SER A 65 -9.19 -22.03 -10.30
CA SER A 65 -8.72 -20.99 -11.19
C SER A 65 -9.47 -19.67 -10.91
N ALA A 66 -8.75 -18.56 -10.94
CA ALA A 66 -9.28 -17.24 -10.64
C ALA A 66 -10.21 -16.74 -11.74
N GLY A 67 -9.95 -17.09 -13.00
CA GLY A 67 -10.79 -16.70 -14.15
C GLY A 67 -10.87 -15.19 -14.38
N ILE A 68 -10.00 -14.41 -13.74
CA ILE A 68 -9.91 -12.96 -13.86
C ILE A 68 -8.50 -12.55 -14.23
N ASP A 69 -8.38 -11.51 -15.04
CA ASP A 69 -7.11 -10.84 -15.30
C ASP A 69 -6.93 -9.67 -14.33
N ILE A 70 -5.77 -9.62 -13.69
CA ILE A 70 -5.38 -8.52 -12.81
C ILE A 70 -4.45 -7.61 -13.61
N GLY A 71 -4.75 -6.32 -13.67
CA GLY A 71 -3.95 -5.35 -14.42
C GLY A 71 -2.55 -5.15 -13.82
N GLU A 72 -2.48 -4.58 -12.62
CA GLU A 72 -1.21 -4.36 -11.92
C GLU A 72 -0.80 -5.63 -11.17
N GLN A 73 0.42 -6.12 -11.40
CA GLN A 73 0.89 -7.37 -10.79
C GLN A 73 2.34 -7.24 -10.31
N LEU A 74 2.55 -7.33 -8.99
CA LEU A 74 3.90 -7.39 -8.42
C LEU A 74 4.56 -8.78 -8.53
N ILE A 75 3.76 -9.82 -8.77
CA ILE A 75 4.20 -11.20 -8.95
C ILE A 75 3.49 -11.77 -10.18
N GLU A 76 4.14 -12.70 -10.88
CA GLU A 76 3.56 -13.32 -12.07
C GLU A 76 2.18 -13.92 -11.78
N PHE A 77 1.18 -13.49 -12.54
CA PHE A 77 -0.19 -13.96 -12.45
C PHE A 77 -0.86 -13.99 -13.83
N ASN A 78 -1.73 -14.98 -14.03
CA ASN A 78 -2.53 -15.17 -15.24
C ASN A 78 -3.93 -15.61 -14.79
N ASN A 79 -4.95 -15.46 -15.64
CA ASN A 79 -6.31 -15.92 -15.40
C ASN A 79 -6.42 -17.41 -15.00
N ALA A 80 -5.50 -18.25 -15.46
CA ALA A 80 -5.41 -19.67 -15.13
C ALA A 80 -4.89 -19.92 -13.70
N SER A 81 -4.22 -18.94 -13.07
CA SER A 81 -3.69 -19.04 -11.70
C SER A 81 -4.80 -19.25 -10.67
N THR A 82 -4.42 -19.76 -9.50
CA THR A 82 -5.37 -20.05 -8.43
C THR A 82 -5.88 -18.79 -7.72
N ASN A 83 -7.09 -18.86 -7.15
CA ASN A 83 -7.66 -17.79 -6.33
C ASN A 83 -6.76 -17.38 -5.15
N ALA A 84 -6.04 -18.35 -4.55
CA ALA A 84 -5.05 -18.04 -3.50
C ALA A 84 -3.97 -17.08 -4.01
N ARG A 85 -3.49 -17.29 -5.24
CA ARG A 85 -2.48 -16.42 -5.86
C ARG A 85 -3.09 -15.07 -6.23
N ALA A 86 -4.34 -15.02 -6.70
CA ALA A 86 -5.06 -13.77 -6.95
C ALA A 86 -5.19 -12.91 -5.67
N LEU A 87 -5.54 -13.53 -4.55
CA LEU A 87 -5.61 -12.86 -3.24
C LEU A 87 -4.23 -12.33 -2.81
N LEU A 88 -3.16 -13.11 -3.03
CA LEU A 88 -1.80 -12.68 -2.72
C LEU A 88 -1.37 -11.48 -3.58
N VAL A 89 -1.67 -11.48 -4.87
CA VAL A 89 -1.43 -10.34 -5.77
C VAL A 89 -2.18 -9.11 -5.26
N GLY A 90 -3.48 -9.24 -4.99
CA GLY A 90 -4.30 -8.13 -4.47
C GLY A 90 -3.78 -7.58 -3.13
N PHE A 91 -3.31 -8.45 -2.25
CA PHE A 91 -2.69 -8.08 -0.98
C PHE A 91 -1.39 -7.29 -1.19
N LEU A 92 -0.48 -7.78 -2.06
CA LEU A 92 0.78 -7.10 -2.37
C LEU A 92 0.54 -5.73 -3.04
N ASN A 93 -0.43 -5.65 -3.95
CA ASN A 93 -0.82 -4.39 -4.58
C ASN A 93 -1.35 -3.39 -3.54
N THR A 94 -2.18 -3.86 -2.60
CA THR A 94 -2.72 -3.00 -1.53
C THR A 94 -1.60 -2.44 -0.67
N ILE A 95 -0.62 -3.26 -0.29
CA ILE A 95 0.56 -2.80 0.47
C ILE A 95 1.34 -1.76 -0.34
N SER A 96 1.65 -2.08 -1.60
CA SER A 96 2.44 -1.21 -2.47
C SER A 96 1.78 0.18 -2.65
N ILE A 97 0.49 0.19 -3.01
CA ILE A 97 -0.28 1.42 -3.21
C ILE A 97 -0.44 2.18 -1.89
N SER A 98 -0.70 1.49 -0.77
CA SER A 98 -0.85 2.14 0.54
C SER A 98 0.45 2.80 0.99
N PHE A 99 1.60 2.17 0.73
CA PHE A 99 2.90 2.73 1.06
C PHE A 99 3.15 4.05 0.31
N LEU A 100 2.93 4.06 -1.01
CA LEU A 100 3.01 5.30 -1.81
C LEU A 100 1.99 6.34 -1.34
N ALA A 101 0.74 5.94 -1.09
CA ALA A 101 -0.31 6.82 -0.64
C ALA A 101 0.02 7.51 0.70
N ILE A 102 0.62 6.79 1.65
CA ILE A 102 1.06 7.36 2.93
C ILE A 102 2.13 8.43 2.70
N ILE A 103 3.12 8.17 1.84
CA ILE A 103 4.19 9.14 1.55
C ILE A 103 3.61 10.41 0.95
N PHE A 104 2.84 10.30 -0.14
CA PHE A 104 2.27 11.45 -0.83
C PHE A 104 1.24 12.19 0.03
N SER A 105 0.36 11.47 0.73
CA SER A 105 -0.62 12.07 1.63
C SER A 105 0.04 12.80 2.79
N THR A 106 1.19 12.32 3.29
CA THR A 106 1.93 13.00 4.36
C THR A 106 2.52 14.31 3.86
N ILE A 107 3.15 14.30 2.69
CA ILE A 107 3.75 15.50 2.10
C ILE A 107 2.66 16.53 1.78
N ILE A 108 1.63 16.14 1.04
CA ILE A 108 0.54 17.04 0.64
C ILE A 108 -0.24 17.51 1.88
N GLY A 109 -0.58 16.60 2.79
CA GLY A 109 -1.30 16.92 4.02
C GLY A 109 -0.54 17.91 4.90
N LEU A 110 0.78 17.74 5.03
CA LEU A 110 1.62 18.67 5.78
C LEU A 110 1.71 20.03 5.10
N MET A 111 1.89 20.09 3.77
CA MET A 111 1.88 21.36 3.03
C MET A 111 0.57 22.13 3.22
N VAL A 112 -0.57 21.45 3.05
CA VAL A 112 -1.90 22.04 3.23
C VAL A 112 -2.13 22.47 4.67
N ALA A 113 -1.68 21.68 5.65
CA ALA A 113 -1.77 22.04 7.07
C ALA A 113 -0.95 23.30 7.39
N LEU A 114 0.26 23.44 6.83
CA LEU A 114 1.07 24.65 6.97
C LEU A 114 0.40 25.86 6.31
N CYS A 115 -0.18 25.71 5.11
CA CYS A 115 -0.97 26.76 4.46
C CYS A 115 -2.14 27.23 5.35
N ARG A 116 -2.80 26.30 6.07
CA ARG A 116 -3.86 26.63 7.03
C ARG A 116 -3.36 27.40 8.26
N LEU A 117 -2.10 27.27 8.64
CA LEU A 117 -1.51 28.06 9.73
C LEU A 117 -0.95 29.41 9.26
N SER A 118 -0.97 29.69 7.95
CA SER A 118 -0.50 30.95 7.41
C SER A 118 -1.32 32.13 7.95
N THR A 119 -0.64 33.22 8.29
CA THR A 119 -1.27 34.50 8.64
C THR A 119 -1.90 35.18 7.42
N ASN A 120 -1.53 34.76 6.20
CA ASN A 120 -2.15 35.26 4.97
C ASN A 120 -3.57 34.68 4.82
N TRP A 121 -4.57 35.56 4.92
CA TRP A 121 -5.99 35.20 4.84
C TRP A 121 -6.34 34.40 3.59
N LEU A 122 -5.77 34.74 2.42
CA LEU A 122 -6.08 34.07 1.17
C LEU A 122 -5.59 32.62 1.16
N ILE A 123 -4.34 32.40 1.59
CA ILE A 123 -3.72 31.07 1.65
C ILE A 123 -4.46 30.19 2.66
N ASN A 124 -4.76 30.75 3.84
CA ASN A 124 -5.53 30.07 4.87
C ASN A 124 -6.92 29.66 4.35
N ARG A 125 -7.62 30.58 3.67
CA ARG A 125 -8.97 30.34 3.17
C ARG A 125 -8.99 29.29 2.05
N ILE A 126 -8.04 29.34 1.12
CA ILE A 126 -7.92 28.33 0.05
C ILE A 126 -7.64 26.95 0.67
N ALA A 127 -6.73 26.85 1.64
CA ALA A 127 -6.45 25.60 2.32
C ALA A 127 -7.68 25.06 3.07
N TRP A 128 -8.44 25.94 3.73
CA TRP A 128 -9.69 25.57 4.40
C TRP A 128 -10.74 25.02 3.42
N ILE A 129 -10.98 25.70 2.30
CA ILE A 129 -11.92 25.26 1.25
C ILE A 129 -11.49 23.89 0.70
N TYR A 130 -10.21 23.72 0.37
CA TYR A 130 -9.68 22.46 -0.13
C TYR A 130 -9.93 21.29 0.85
N ILE A 131 -9.62 21.49 2.14
CA ILE A 131 -9.84 20.47 3.17
C ILE A 131 -11.32 20.11 3.28
N GLU A 132 -12.20 21.11 3.33
CA GLU A 132 -13.63 20.91 3.51
C GLU A 132 -14.24 20.16 2.31
N ILE A 133 -13.84 20.51 1.08
CA ILE A 133 -14.32 19.82 -0.13
C ILE A 133 -13.87 18.36 -0.13
N ILE A 134 -12.57 18.11 0.04
CA ILE A 134 -12.01 16.75 -0.09
C ILE A 134 -12.54 15.82 1.01
N ARG A 135 -12.79 16.33 2.22
CA ARG A 135 -13.31 15.50 3.32
C ARG A 135 -14.80 15.20 3.23
N ASN A 136 -15.57 16.02 2.51
CA ASN A 136 -17.02 15.89 2.40
C ASN A 136 -17.49 15.20 1.11
N ILE A 137 -16.64 15.06 0.09
CA ILE A 137 -16.98 14.30 -1.12
C ILE A 137 -16.90 12.79 -0.82
N PRO A 138 -17.97 12.01 -1.07
CA PRO A 138 -17.90 10.56 -0.98
C PRO A 138 -16.82 9.99 -1.88
N LEU A 139 -15.92 9.16 -1.33
CA LEU A 139 -14.82 8.57 -2.10
C LEU A 139 -15.31 7.82 -3.34
N LEU A 140 -16.43 7.11 -3.23
CA LEU A 140 -17.05 6.41 -4.35
C LEU A 140 -17.45 7.36 -5.48
N MET A 141 -18.02 8.53 -5.15
CA MET A 141 -18.36 9.55 -6.15
C MET A 141 -17.11 10.05 -6.86
N LEU A 142 -16.03 10.31 -6.11
CA LEU A 142 -14.75 10.74 -6.69
C LEU A 142 -14.20 9.68 -7.66
N LEU A 143 -14.18 8.40 -7.26
CA LEU A 143 -13.75 7.31 -8.14
C LEU A 143 -14.60 7.23 -9.42
N LEU A 144 -15.92 7.32 -9.29
CA LEU A 144 -16.83 7.26 -10.44
C LEU A 144 -16.66 8.45 -11.38
N ILE A 145 -16.43 9.65 -10.85
CA ILE A 145 -16.14 10.84 -11.66
C ILE A 145 -14.85 10.64 -12.43
N TRP A 146 -13.77 10.19 -11.79
CA TRP A 146 -12.51 9.92 -12.48
C TRP A 146 -12.67 8.86 -13.58
N TYR A 147 -13.34 7.75 -13.26
CA TYR A 147 -13.60 6.68 -14.21
C TYR A 147 -14.41 7.16 -15.42
N ARG A 148 -15.50 7.90 -15.21
CA ARG A 148 -16.39 8.33 -16.30
C ARG A 148 -15.87 9.55 -17.07
N ALA A 149 -15.30 10.53 -16.38
CA ALA A 149 -14.89 11.78 -16.99
C ALA A 149 -13.57 11.66 -17.75
N PHE A 150 -12.65 10.80 -17.28
CA PHE A 150 -11.32 10.66 -17.87
C PHE A 150 -11.16 9.30 -18.56
N PHE A 151 -11.26 8.19 -17.82
CA PHE A 151 -10.93 6.87 -18.38
C PHE A 151 -11.90 6.41 -19.48
N LEU A 152 -13.20 6.70 -19.35
CA LEU A 152 -14.18 6.32 -20.37
C LEU A 152 -14.08 7.15 -21.66
N LYS A 153 -13.51 8.35 -21.58
CA LYS A 153 -13.26 9.22 -22.75
C LYS A 153 -11.94 8.91 -23.45
N MET A 154 -11.05 8.19 -22.78
CA MET A 154 -9.80 7.74 -23.38
C MET A 154 -10.07 6.64 -24.42
N PRO A 155 -9.24 6.55 -25.47
CA PRO A 155 -9.40 5.54 -26.50
C PRO A 155 -9.30 4.14 -25.90
N GLY A 156 -10.14 3.23 -26.40
CA GLY A 156 -10.02 1.81 -26.07
C GLY A 156 -8.65 1.26 -26.52
N ILE A 157 -8.22 0.15 -25.93
CA ILE A 157 -6.91 -0.48 -26.21
C ILE A 157 -6.66 -0.67 -27.71
N LYS A 158 -7.69 -1.06 -28.47
CA LYS A 158 -7.60 -1.26 -29.93
C LYS A 158 -7.35 0.03 -30.73
N GLN A 159 -7.60 1.19 -30.13
CA GLN A 159 -7.44 2.52 -30.72
C GLN A 159 -6.47 3.37 -29.87
N ALA A 160 -5.64 2.74 -29.05
CA ALA A 160 -4.76 3.43 -28.13
C ALA A 160 -3.84 4.41 -28.87
N VAL A 161 -3.60 5.57 -28.26
CA VAL A 161 -2.68 6.55 -28.80
C VAL A 161 -1.26 6.09 -28.51
N ILE A 162 -0.53 5.80 -29.57
CA ILE A 162 0.85 5.30 -29.54
C ILE A 162 1.76 6.49 -29.86
N LEU A 163 2.66 6.84 -28.95
CA LEU A 163 3.65 7.89 -29.12
C LEU A 163 5.05 7.28 -29.17
N GLY A 164 5.77 7.54 -30.26
CA GLY A 164 7.18 7.16 -30.45
C GLY A 164 7.40 5.65 -30.48
N GLY A 165 7.02 4.98 -31.57
CA GLY A 165 7.10 3.53 -31.67
C GLY A 165 7.49 3.01 -33.05
N THR A 166 7.77 1.72 -33.12
CA THR A 166 8.01 0.98 -34.35
C THR A 166 6.93 -0.09 -34.50
N THR A 167 6.32 -0.17 -35.68
CA THR A 167 5.36 -1.23 -36.01
C THR A 167 6.15 -2.41 -36.57
N SER A 168 6.06 -3.58 -35.92
CA SER A 168 6.62 -4.82 -36.47
C SER A 168 5.76 -5.32 -37.63
N ALA A 169 6.35 -6.08 -38.56
CA ALA A 169 5.65 -6.66 -39.71
C ALA A 169 4.47 -7.58 -39.32
N GLU A 170 4.45 -8.05 -38.06
CA GLU A 170 3.39 -8.86 -37.45
C GLU A 170 2.24 -8.03 -36.84
N GLY A 171 2.29 -6.70 -36.96
CA GLY A 171 1.27 -5.79 -36.42
C GLY A 171 1.43 -5.42 -34.95
N ILE A 172 2.45 -5.97 -34.25
CA ILE A 172 2.77 -5.58 -32.87
C ILE A 172 3.35 -4.18 -32.86
N VAL A 173 2.75 -3.27 -32.08
CA VAL A 173 3.25 -1.90 -31.92
C VAL A 173 4.01 -1.78 -30.62
N GLN A 174 5.34 -1.63 -30.74
CA GLN A 174 6.19 -1.24 -29.61
C GLN A 174 6.21 0.28 -29.55
N ALA A 175 5.71 0.87 -28.46
CA ALA A 175 5.72 2.32 -28.28
C ALA A 175 6.55 2.72 -27.06
N ASN A 176 7.02 3.97 -27.08
CA ASN A 176 7.57 4.61 -25.90
C ASN A 176 6.47 4.97 -24.90
N VAL A 177 5.33 5.45 -25.39
CA VAL A 177 4.16 5.76 -24.55
C VAL A 177 2.89 5.27 -25.24
N ILE A 178 2.07 4.55 -24.50
CA ILE A 178 0.74 4.09 -24.92
C ILE A 178 -0.29 4.69 -23.97
N VAL A 179 -1.28 5.39 -24.54
CA VAL A 179 -2.39 5.96 -23.78
C VAL A 179 -3.68 5.26 -24.18
N SER A 180 -4.37 4.69 -23.20
CA SER A 180 -5.64 4.00 -23.39
C SER A 180 -6.57 4.20 -22.20
N ASN A 181 -7.80 3.71 -22.31
CA ASN A 181 -8.75 3.62 -21.20
C ASN A 181 -8.30 2.71 -20.04
N ARG A 182 -7.22 1.92 -20.22
CA ARG A 182 -6.55 1.19 -19.13
C ARG A 182 -5.47 2.01 -18.43
N GLY A 183 -5.17 3.22 -18.92
CA GLY A 183 -4.18 4.12 -18.35
C GLY A 183 -3.04 4.42 -19.33
N LEU A 184 -1.91 4.81 -18.75
CA LEU A 184 -0.70 5.24 -19.45
C LEU A 184 0.39 4.18 -19.22
N ALA A 185 0.82 3.52 -20.29
CA ALA A 185 1.98 2.65 -20.27
C ALA A 185 3.18 3.43 -20.83
N ILE A 186 4.27 3.46 -20.09
CA ILE A 186 5.52 4.15 -20.46
C ILE A 186 6.66 3.14 -20.46
N LEU A 187 7.79 3.49 -21.08
CA LEU A 187 9.00 2.69 -20.93
C LEU A 187 9.36 2.56 -19.45
N TRP A 188 9.50 1.32 -19.00
CA TRP A 188 9.88 1.01 -17.64
C TRP A 188 11.30 0.41 -17.62
N PRO A 189 12.19 0.87 -16.72
CA PRO A 189 13.50 0.26 -16.57
C PRO A 189 13.37 -1.14 -15.95
N LEU A 190 13.72 -2.18 -16.71
CA LEU A 190 13.85 -3.55 -16.21
C LEU A 190 15.30 -3.83 -15.80
N PRO A 191 15.52 -4.45 -14.64
CA PRO A 191 16.87 -4.81 -14.19
C PRO A 191 17.47 -5.91 -15.08
N THR A 192 18.71 -5.71 -15.52
CA THR A 192 19.49 -6.72 -16.26
C THR A 192 20.38 -7.55 -15.32
N GLY A 193 21.15 -8.50 -15.84
CA GLY A 193 22.15 -9.25 -15.05
C GLY A 193 23.15 -8.34 -14.31
N SER A 194 23.47 -7.17 -14.88
CA SER A 194 24.37 -6.17 -14.28
C SER A 194 23.73 -5.39 -13.13
N TYR A 195 22.40 -5.44 -12.98
CA TYR A 195 21.70 -4.77 -11.88
C TYR A 195 22.13 -5.29 -10.50
N ALA A 196 22.42 -6.58 -10.38
CA ALA A 196 22.83 -7.17 -9.10
C ALA A 196 24.11 -6.52 -8.55
N VAL A 197 25.08 -6.26 -9.44
CA VAL A 197 26.34 -5.58 -9.12
C VAL A 197 26.08 -4.09 -8.90
N TYR A 198 25.29 -3.46 -9.78
CA TYR A 198 24.94 -2.05 -9.66
C TYR A 198 24.22 -1.72 -8.34
N ARG A 199 23.37 -2.62 -7.85
CA ARG A 199 22.72 -2.49 -6.55
C ARG A 199 23.73 -2.37 -5.41
N TRP A 200 24.83 -3.12 -5.44
CA TRP A 200 25.88 -3.00 -4.44
C TRP A 200 26.61 -1.65 -4.53
N VAL A 201 26.89 -1.17 -5.75
CA VAL A 201 27.43 0.18 -5.97
C VAL A 201 26.50 1.24 -5.38
N LEU A 202 25.19 1.16 -5.63
CA LEU A 202 24.20 2.08 -5.07
C LEU A 202 24.16 2.02 -3.53
N THR A 203 24.24 0.82 -2.93
CA THR A 203 24.28 0.69 -1.47
C THR A 203 25.57 1.27 -0.88
N ALA A 204 26.72 1.07 -1.52
CA ALA A 204 27.98 1.68 -1.10
C ALA A 204 27.93 3.20 -1.21
N GLY A 205 27.36 3.72 -2.31
CA GLY A 205 27.09 5.15 -2.47
C GLY A 205 26.18 5.69 -1.36
N LEU A 206 25.12 4.97 -0.99
CA LEU A 206 24.21 5.38 0.08
C LEU A 206 24.93 5.41 1.44
N LEU A 207 25.82 4.46 1.72
CA LEU A 207 26.65 4.48 2.92
C LEU A 207 27.58 5.71 2.93
N VAL A 208 28.19 6.06 1.78
CA VAL A 208 28.99 7.28 1.65
C VAL A 208 28.15 8.54 1.83
N PHE A 209 26.91 8.55 1.33
CA PHE A 209 25.96 9.65 1.54
C PHE A 209 25.68 9.85 3.02
N VAL A 210 25.30 8.78 3.73
CA VAL A 210 25.01 8.83 5.18
C VAL A 210 26.25 9.21 5.98
N ALA A 211 27.42 8.62 5.68
CA ALA A 211 28.68 8.97 6.33
C ALA A 211 29.05 10.43 6.11
N GLY A 212 28.83 10.97 4.90
CA GLY A 212 29.01 12.37 4.57
C GLY A 212 28.07 13.28 5.38
N LEU A 213 26.78 12.94 5.48
CA LEU A 213 25.83 13.68 6.30
C LEU A 213 26.26 13.71 7.77
N ILE A 214 26.69 12.58 8.32
CA ILE A 214 27.20 12.47 9.70
C ILE A 214 28.47 13.30 9.87
N TYR A 215 29.43 13.16 8.97
CA TYR A 215 30.70 13.89 8.98
C TYR A 215 30.47 15.41 8.96
N PHE A 216 29.65 15.90 8.04
CA PHE A 216 29.35 17.33 7.92
C PHE A 216 28.47 17.83 9.07
N ALA A 217 27.58 17.01 9.64
CA ALA A 217 26.82 17.36 10.84
C ALA A 217 27.74 17.52 12.07
N ILE A 218 28.68 16.59 12.27
CA ILE A 218 29.69 16.68 13.34
C ILE A 218 30.59 17.89 13.13
N ARG A 219 31.05 18.12 11.89
CA ARG A 219 31.92 19.24 11.57
C ARG A 219 31.22 20.58 11.77
N THR A 220 29.98 20.72 11.32
CA THR A 220 29.17 21.95 11.52
C THR A 220 28.98 22.27 13.00
N LYS A 221 28.78 21.26 13.85
CA LYS A 221 28.71 21.46 15.31
C LYS A 221 30.04 21.92 15.93
N ARG A 222 31.18 21.48 15.38
CA ARG A 222 32.53 21.84 15.86
C ARG A 222 33.04 23.18 15.32
N THR A 223 32.70 23.52 14.07
CA THR A 223 33.23 24.72 13.39
C THR A 223 32.27 25.91 13.41
N GLY A 224 31.02 25.74 13.84
CA GLY A 224 30.00 26.79 13.93
C GLY A 224 29.52 27.35 12.58
N LYS A 225 30.17 26.99 11.47
CA LYS A 225 29.78 27.41 10.11
C LYS A 225 28.91 26.34 9.47
N LYS A 226 27.69 26.72 9.06
CA LYS A 226 26.75 25.84 8.35
C LYS A 226 27.34 25.47 6.98
N GLN A 227 27.88 24.26 6.87
CA GLN A 227 28.35 23.73 5.60
C GLN A 227 27.20 23.06 4.85
N MET A 228 27.24 23.09 3.52
CA MET A 228 26.25 22.44 2.66
C MET A 228 26.51 20.91 2.61
N GLY A 229 26.48 20.25 3.77
CA GLY A 229 26.81 18.83 3.89
C GLY A 229 25.90 17.94 3.05
N PHE A 230 24.61 18.28 3.00
CA PHE A 230 23.64 17.56 2.17
C PHE A 230 24.00 17.59 0.69
N THR A 231 24.36 18.75 0.13
CA THR A 231 24.66 18.86 -1.31
C THR A 231 25.95 18.12 -1.67
N TRP A 232 27.00 18.22 -0.85
CA TRP A 232 28.25 17.51 -1.10
C TRP A 232 28.11 15.99 -0.96
N SER A 233 27.37 15.53 0.04
CA SER A 233 27.05 14.10 0.18
C SER A 233 26.20 13.61 -0.99
N LEU A 234 25.20 14.38 -1.43
CA LEU A 234 24.35 14.04 -2.57
C LEU A 234 25.15 13.98 -3.88
N LEU A 235 26.04 14.95 -4.11
CA LEU A 235 26.93 14.95 -5.27
C LEU A 235 27.88 13.75 -5.26
N ALA A 236 28.43 13.37 -4.10
CA ALA A 236 29.25 12.17 -3.97
C ALA A 236 28.47 10.90 -4.28
N PHE A 237 27.22 10.79 -3.80
CA PHE A 237 26.32 9.68 -4.14
C PHE A 237 26.06 9.59 -5.64
N ILE A 238 25.68 10.71 -6.27
CA ILE A 238 25.42 10.77 -7.70
C ILE A 238 26.68 10.42 -8.49
N ALA A 239 27.85 10.92 -8.10
CA ALA A 239 29.11 10.58 -8.74
C ALA A 239 29.41 9.08 -8.69
N ILE A 240 29.25 8.45 -7.51
CA ILE A 240 29.42 7.00 -7.35
C ILE A 240 28.41 6.22 -8.20
N ALA A 241 27.15 6.64 -8.23
CA ALA A 241 26.10 6.00 -9.00
C ALA A 241 26.33 6.11 -10.53
N VAL A 242 26.84 7.25 -11.01
CA VAL A 242 27.15 7.48 -12.42
C VAL A 242 28.43 6.74 -12.83
N VAL A 243 29.49 6.83 -12.03
CA VAL A 243 30.74 6.10 -12.31
C VAL A 243 30.47 4.60 -12.32
N GLY A 244 29.74 4.08 -11.33
CA GLY A 244 29.37 2.68 -11.29
C GLY A 244 28.44 2.26 -12.43
N TRP A 245 27.65 3.17 -13.01
CA TRP A 245 26.88 2.89 -14.22
C TRP A 245 27.79 2.75 -15.45
N LEU A 246 28.76 3.66 -15.59
CA LEU A 246 29.67 3.71 -16.73
C LEU A 246 30.71 2.58 -16.72
N CYS A 247 31.10 2.10 -15.53
CA CYS A 247 32.08 1.02 -15.38
C CYS A 247 31.50 -0.38 -15.62
N LEU A 248 30.18 -0.53 -15.74
CA LEU A 248 29.55 -1.82 -16.02
C LEU A 248 29.57 -2.11 -17.53
N GLU A 249 29.91 -3.35 -17.89
CA GLU A 249 30.02 -3.80 -19.29
C GLU A 249 28.69 -3.75 -20.04
N SER A 250 27.56 -3.80 -19.31
CA SER A 250 26.23 -3.61 -19.86
C SER A 250 25.41 -2.70 -18.96
N ALA A 251 24.49 -1.96 -19.57
CA ALA A 251 23.59 -1.08 -18.84
C ALA A 251 22.82 -1.89 -17.77
N PRO A 252 22.81 -1.45 -16.50
CA PRO A 252 22.14 -2.17 -15.42
C PRO A 252 20.62 -2.19 -15.55
N PHE A 253 20.06 -1.34 -16.44
CA PHE A 253 18.65 -1.38 -16.81
C PHE A 253 18.49 -1.38 -18.32
N THR A 254 17.60 -2.22 -18.81
CA THR A 254 17.06 -2.14 -20.17
C THR A 254 15.70 -1.46 -20.11
N LEU A 255 15.37 -0.70 -21.15
CA LEU A 255 14.06 -0.07 -21.25
C LEU A 255 13.10 -1.07 -21.87
N ASP A 256 12.15 -1.56 -21.08
CA ASP A 256 11.06 -2.36 -21.60
C ASP A 256 10.07 -1.46 -22.34
N ARG A 257 9.70 -1.87 -23.55
CA ARG A 257 8.76 -1.10 -24.36
C ARG A 257 7.38 -1.72 -24.21
N PRO A 258 6.37 -0.94 -23.79
CA PRO A 258 5.01 -1.46 -23.74
C PRO A 258 4.55 -1.88 -25.14
N THR A 259 3.79 -2.98 -25.18
CA THR A 259 3.23 -3.59 -26.38
C THR A 259 1.73 -3.77 -26.25
N ILE A 260 1.03 -3.80 -27.39
CA ILE A 260 -0.43 -3.98 -27.51
C ILE A 260 -0.72 -4.98 -28.62
#